data_AF-A0A085FPN9-F1
#
_entry.id   AF-A0A085FPN9-F1
#
_cell.length_a   1.000
_cell.length_b   1.000
_cell.length_c   1.000
_cell.angle_alpha   90.00
_cell.angle_beta   90.00
_cell.angle_gamma   90.00
#
_symmetry.space_group_name_H-M   'P 1'
#
loop_
_entity.id
_entity.type
_entity.pdbx_description
1 polymer ?
#
loop_
_entity_poly.entity_id
_entity_poly.type
_entity_poly.pdbx_seq_one_letter_code
_entity_poly.pdbx_strand_id
1 'polypeptide(L)'
;MTQQTPKAFDFGAEPELPAEPAGAAPVPQAFDFGDAGQPAAAPPAGNNPPRALSFDDLPAAPASAVPPKAAARVLFESEDHPAVRDALAIAHADYPALSEHAGQRLAALFRRILPLKLPVVTEWAEGPLMEQAALLQPITELVLRFTQMAVPAQLEAALESTRAPAGVFDKLFRRPKSPAQYKMELASSRAQLLQLIADSDAAVRGLEESARKLGLYAAVLAVVSKLAGGATDASLSDALVQRRTLIQQAVRQAELSILQMGQVRQQAAELVGQVSSFLTVTLPALEMAQAQGGAGKNSS
;
A
#
# COMPACT_ATOMS: atom_id res chain seq x y z
N MET A 1 -18.04 -38.05 37.10
CA MET A 1 -16.64 -37.73 36.71
C MET A 1 -16.34 -38.39 35.38
N THR A 2 -16.02 -37.60 34.35
CA THR A 2 -15.42 -38.08 33.09
C THR A 2 -14.61 -36.92 32.52
N GLN A 3 -13.30 -36.92 32.75
CA GLN A 3 -12.40 -35.95 32.14
C GLN A 3 -12.14 -36.40 30.70
N GLN A 4 -12.53 -35.59 29.72
CA GLN A 4 -12.00 -35.73 28.36
C GLN A 4 -10.74 -34.88 28.25
N THR A 5 -9.58 -35.52 28.25
CA THR A 5 -8.32 -34.91 27.84
C THR A 5 -8.41 -34.56 26.35
N PRO A 6 -8.14 -33.30 25.95
CA PRO A 6 -8.07 -32.97 24.53
C PRO A 6 -6.87 -33.68 23.89
N LYS A 7 -7.13 -34.32 22.75
CA LYS A 7 -6.17 -35.07 21.95
C LYS A 7 -5.05 -34.13 21.46
N ALA A 8 -3.79 -34.51 21.65
CA ALA A 8 -2.66 -33.74 21.13
C ALA A 8 -2.73 -33.63 19.60
N PHE A 9 -2.30 -32.49 19.06
CA PHE A 9 -2.23 -32.27 17.61
C PHE A 9 -1.04 -33.05 17.05
N ASP A 10 -1.35 -34.06 16.26
CA ASP A 10 -0.37 -34.93 15.58
C ASP A 10 0.10 -34.23 14.30
N PHE A 11 1.33 -33.69 14.32
CA PHE A 11 1.99 -33.18 13.13
C PHE A 11 2.58 -34.37 12.37
N GLY A 12 1.75 -34.98 11.52
CA GLY A 12 2.14 -36.11 10.70
C GLY A 12 3.34 -35.80 9.81
N ALA A 13 4.37 -36.65 9.93
CA ALA A 13 5.46 -36.96 9.01
C ALA A 13 5.98 -35.87 8.05
N GLU A 14 7.28 -35.57 8.18
CA GLU A 14 8.08 -35.00 7.10
C GLU A 14 7.91 -35.82 5.80
N PRO A 15 7.68 -35.19 4.64
CA PRO A 15 7.79 -35.88 3.36
C PRO A 15 9.26 -36.16 3.06
N GLU A 16 9.61 -37.44 2.91
CA GLU A 16 10.96 -37.86 2.49
C GLU A 16 11.38 -37.19 1.17
N LEU A 17 12.66 -36.78 1.11
CA LEU A 17 13.28 -36.21 -0.08
C LEU A 17 13.39 -37.28 -1.19
N PRO A 18 12.86 -37.04 -2.41
CA PRO A 18 13.27 -37.83 -3.58
C PRO A 18 14.72 -37.50 -3.94
N ALA A 19 15.50 -38.55 -4.26
CA ALA A 19 16.94 -38.47 -4.50
C ALA A 19 17.33 -37.60 -5.71
N GLU A 20 18.55 -37.05 -5.67
CA GLU A 20 19.18 -36.30 -6.76
C GLU A 20 19.30 -37.12 -8.06
N PRO A 21 19.07 -36.49 -9.21
CA PRO A 21 19.86 -36.73 -10.42
C PRO A 21 20.83 -35.56 -10.66
N ALA A 22 22.09 -35.87 -10.96
CA ALA A 22 23.15 -34.88 -11.14
C ALA A 22 22.87 -33.89 -12.28
N GLY A 23 23.10 -32.60 -12.02
CA GLY A 23 22.94 -31.53 -13.01
C GLY A 23 23.19 -30.14 -12.42
N ALA A 24 24.45 -29.77 -12.21
CA ALA A 24 24.81 -28.46 -11.67
C ALA A 24 24.42 -27.32 -12.64
N ALA A 25 23.43 -26.51 -12.24
CA ALA A 25 23.08 -25.26 -12.91
C ALA A 25 23.91 -24.09 -12.32
N PRO A 26 24.35 -23.12 -13.14
CA PRO A 26 25.37 -22.16 -12.73
C PRO A 26 24.83 -21.04 -11.83
N VAL A 27 25.61 -20.71 -10.80
CA VAL A 27 25.49 -19.45 -10.05
C VAL A 27 25.93 -18.30 -10.97
N PRO A 28 25.24 -17.15 -11.02
CA PRO A 28 25.67 -16.01 -11.83
C PRO A 28 26.99 -15.44 -11.29
N GLN A 29 28.08 -15.71 -12.02
CA GLN A 29 29.43 -15.25 -11.70
C GLN A 29 29.55 -13.75 -12.02
N ALA A 30 30.13 -12.98 -11.10
CA ALA A 30 30.34 -11.55 -11.30
C ALA A 30 31.31 -11.29 -12.47
N PHE A 31 31.08 -10.22 -13.23
CA PHE A 31 31.98 -9.80 -14.31
C PHE A 31 33.34 -9.38 -13.74
N ASP A 32 34.38 -10.12 -14.13
CA ASP A 32 35.78 -9.81 -13.87
C ASP A 32 36.33 -8.89 -14.97
N PHE A 33 37.09 -7.86 -14.60
CA PHE A 33 37.69 -6.88 -15.51
C PHE A 33 39.21 -7.11 -15.58
N GLY A 34 39.63 -8.04 -16.44
CA GLY A 34 41.04 -8.34 -16.70
C GLY A 34 41.59 -7.60 -17.92
N ASP A 35 42.52 -6.67 -17.69
CA ASP A 35 43.41 -6.12 -18.71
C ASP A 35 44.66 -7.01 -18.87
N ALA A 36 44.99 -7.43 -20.09
CA ALA A 36 46.36 -7.79 -20.51
C ALA A 36 46.46 -8.18 -22.00
N GLY A 37 47.48 -7.63 -22.67
CA GLY A 37 48.49 -8.51 -23.32
C GLY A 37 48.26 -8.98 -24.75
N GLN A 38 48.68 -8.14 -25.70
CA GLN A 38 48.94 -8.45 -27.10
C GLN A 38 50.05 -9.53 -27.32
N PRO A 39 50.12 -10.18 -28.49
CA PRO A 39 51.41 -10.46 -29.12
C PRO A 39 51.51 -9.91 -30.56
N ALA A 40 52.74 -9.65 -31.00
CA ALA A 40 53.06 -8.93 -32.24
C ALA A 40 53.81 -9.78 -33.28
N ALA A 41 53.81 -9.32 -34.54
CA ALA A 41 54.80 -9.66 -35.58
C ALA A 41 54.98 -8.46 -36.55
N ALA A 42 56.13 -8.37 -37.21
CA ALA A 42 56.75 -7.08 -37.63
C ALA A 42 56.88 -6.88 -39.18
N PRO A 43 57.31 -5.69 -39.67
CA PRO A 43 57.12 -5.16 -41.06
C PRO A 43 58.38 -5.39 -41.96
N PRO A 44 58.69 -4.67 -43.09
CA PRO A 44 58.05 -3.54 -43.81
C PRO A 44 57.94 -3.78 -45.36
N ALA A 45 57.80 -2.84 -46.32
CA ALA A 45 57.79 -1.35 -46.39
C ALA A 45 57.01 -0.85 -47.65
N GLY A 46 56.74 0.47 -47.77
CA GLY A 46 56.40 1.11 -49.06
C GLY A 46 55.54 2.39 -48.98
N ASN A 47 56.14 3.56 -49.26
CA ASN A 47 55.48 4.88 -49.20
C ASN A 47 54.30 5.07 -50.17
N ASN A 48 53.22 5.74 -49.73
CA ASN A 48 52.49 6.78 -50.49
C ASN A 48 51.50 7.57 -49.58
N PRO A 49 51.37 8.91 -49.74
CA PRO A 49 50.35 9.72 -49.05
C PRO A 49 48.94 9.56 -49.68
N PRO A 50 47.86 9.95 -48.97
CA PRO A 50 46.52 9.42 -49.23
C PRO A 50 45.80 10.05 -50.43
N ARG A 51 45.09 9.21 -51.19
CA ARG A 51 44.17 9.62 -52.25
C ARG A 51 42.78 9.84 -51.65
N ALA A 52 42.25 11.06 -51.75
CA ALA A 52 40.87 11.34 -51.37
C ALA A 52 39.91 10.53 -52.27
N LEU A 53 38.97 9.81 -51.66
CA LEU A 53 37.89 9.14 -52.37
C LEU A 53 36.70 10.08 -52.45
N SER A 54 36.50 10.66 -53.63
CA SER A 54 35.29 11.41 -54.00
C SER A 54 34.06 10.50 -53.95
N PHE A 55 32.93 11.03 -53.47
CA PHE A 55 31.65 10.32 -53.44
C PHE A 55 30.76 10.59 -54.68
N ASP A 56 31.31 11.19 -55.73
CA ASP A 56 30.66 11.37 -57.03
C ASP A 56 30.91 10.16 -57.95
N ASP A 57 30.23 9.05 -57.65
CA ASP A 57 29.72 8.11 -58.67
C ASP A 57 28.78 7.08 -58.01
N LEU A 58 27.48 7.33 -58.09
CA LEU A 58 26.43 6.35 -57.80
C LEU A 58 25.40 6.36 -58.93
N PRO A 59 24.99 5.19 -59.46
CA PRO A 59 24.11 5.12 -60.62
C PRO A 59 22.68 5.57 -60.28
N ALA A 60 22.03 6.25 -61.21
CA ALA A 60 20.65 6.71 -61.06
C ALA A 60 19.67 5.53 -60.97
N ALA A 61 19.14 5.28 -59.77
CA ALA A 61 18.03 4.35 -59.54
C ALA A 61 16.69 4.97 -59.96
N PRO A 62 15.71 4.18 -60.43
CA PRO A 62 14.47 4.70 -60.98
C PRO A 62 13.58 5.38 -59.92
N ALA A 63 12.83 6.39 -60.37
CA ALA A 63 11.91 7.14 -59.52
C ALA A 63 10.75 6.27 -59.02
N SER A 64 10.90 5.70 -57.81
CA SER A 64 9.78 5.17 -57.05
C SER A 64 8.86 6.31 -56.64
N ALA A 65 7.64 6.34 -57.20
CA ALA A 65 6.61 7.27 -56.79
C ALA A 65 6.28 7.04 -55.31
N VAL A 66 6.69 7.98 -54.47
CA VAL A 66 6.34 8.01 -53.04
C VAL A 66 4.81 8.17 -52.97
N PRO A 67 4.04 7.18 -52.46
CA PRO A 67 2.64 7.44 -52.16
C PRO A 67 2.61 8.56 -51.12
N PRO A 68 1.71 9.56 -51.25
CA PRO A 68 1.71 10.71 -50.36
C PRO A 68 1.64 10.22 -48.92
N LYS A 69 2.68 10.56 -48.14
CA LYS A 69 2.78 10.25 -46.71
C LYS A 69 1.45 10.60 -46.08
N ALA A 70 0.65 9.58 -45.74
CA ALA A 70 -0.64 9.79 -45.15
C ALA A 70 -0.41 10.66 -43.92
N ALA A 71 -0.87 11.92 -43.98
CA ALA A 71 -0.74 12.83 -42.87
C ALA A 71 -1.36 12.10 -41.67
N ALA A 72 -0.54 11.86 -40.64
CA ALA A 72 -0.99 11.18 -39.44
C ALA A 72 -2.20 11.98 -38.96
N ARG A 73 -3.41 11.40 -39.16
CA ARG A 73 -4.64 12.16 -39.03
C ARG A 73 -4.63 12.75 -37.62
N VAL A 74 -4.73 14.07 -37.54
CA VAL A 74 -4.92 14.78 -36.27
C VAL A 74 -6.35 14.50 -35.84
N LEU A 75 -6.60 13.25 -35.41
CA LEU A 75 -7.93 12.76 -35.12
C LEU A 75 -8.48 13.45 -33.86
N PHE A 76 -7.59 13.77 -32.91
CA PHE A 76 -7.90 13.97 -31.50
C PHE A 76 -8.24 15.41 -31.08
N GLU A 77 -8.55 16.31 -32.03
CA GLU A 77 -8.91 17.72 -31.74
C GLU A 77 -10.43 17.98 -31.73
N SER A 78 -11.26 16.95 -31.98
CA SER A 78 -12.72 17.01 -31.81
C SER A 78 -13.14 16.78 -30.37
N GLU A 79 -14.04 17.62 -29.84
CA GLU A 79 -14.66 17.51 -28.51
C GLU A 79 -15.39 16.15 -28.32
N ASP A 80 -15.95 15.63 -29.44
CA ASP A 80 -16.46 14.27 -29.61
C ASP A 80 -15.54 13.47 -30.55
N HIS A 81 -14.56 12.78 -29.97
CA HIS A 81 -13.68 11.87 -30.69
C HIS A 81 -14.29 10.47 -30.82
N PRO A 82 -14.29 9.79 -32.00
CA PRO A 82 -14.86 8.45 -32.14
C PRO A 82 -14.24 7.45 -31.15
N ALA A 83 -12.91 7.41 -31.02
CA ALA A 83 -12.27 6.50 -30.07
C ALA A 83 -12.59 6.81 -28.58
N VAL A 84 -13.02 8.04 -28.25
CA VAL A 84 -13.51 8.36 -26.89
C VAL A 84 -14.93 7.82 -26.70
N ARG A 85 -15.79 7.89 -27.74
CA ARG A 85 -17.10 7.24 -27.74
C ARG A 85 -16.99 5.73 -27.64
N ASP A 86 -16.05 5.12 -28.37
CA ASP A 86 -15.80 3.67 -28.33
C ASP A 86 -15.25 3.24 -26.97
N ALA A 87 -14.30 4.00 -26.40
CA ALA A 87 -13.82 3.80 -25.03
C ALA A 87 -14.96 3.90 -24.00
N LEU A 88 -15.84 4.90 -24.13
CA LEU A 88 -17.00 5.03 -23.26
C LEU A 88 -17.98 3.87 -23.43
N ALA A 89 -18.24 3.40 -24.65
CA ALA A 89 -19.11 2.24 -24.89
C ALA A 89 -18.55 0.97 -24.23
N ILE A 90 -17.24 0.73 -24.36
CA ILE A 90 -16.54 -0.37 -23.66
C ILE A 90 -16.64 -0.17 -22.14
N ALA A 91 -16.46 1.04 -21.62
CA ALA A 91 -16.56 1.33 -20.19
C ALA A 91 -17.96 1.08 -19.62
N HIS A 92 -19.03 1.42 -20.36
CA HIS A 92 -20.41 1.15 -19.94
C HIS A 92 -20.72 -0.36 -19.93
N ALA A 93 -20.14 -1.12 -20.86
CA ALA A 93 -20.33 -2.58 -20.94
C ALA A 93 -19.51 -3.35 -19.87
N ASP A 94 -18.22 -3.04 -19.74
CA ASP A 94 -17.30 -3.76 -18.86
C ASP A 94 -17.30 -3.23 -17.40
N TYR A 95 -17.66 -1.96 -17.20
CA TYR A 95 -17.62 -1.27 -15.91
C TYR A 95 -18.89 -0.43 -15.66
N PRO A 96 -20.10 -1.03 -15.66
CA PRO A 96 -21.37 -0.31 -15.59
C PRO A 96 -21.48 0.58 -14.34
N ALA A 97 -21.17 0.04 -13.15
CA ALA A 97 -21.24 0.79 -11.89
C ALA A 97 -20.30 2.01 -11.84
N LEU A 98 -19.12 1.94 -12.48
CA LEU A 98 -18.22 3.11 -12.58
C LEU A 98 -18.75 4.12 -13.60
N SER A 99 -19.37 3.66 -14.68
CA SER A 99 -19.91 4.53 -15.72
C SER A 99 -21.12 5.33 -15.24
N GLU A 100 -22.02 4.72 -14.46
CA GLU A 100 -23.16 5.39 -13.81
C GLU A 100 -22.72 6.54 -12.90
N HIS A 101 -21.70 6.31 -12.06
CA HIS A 101 -21.29 7.26 -11.02
C HIS A 101 -20.20 8.25 -11.48
N ALA A 102 -19.45 7.92 -12.53
CA ALA A 102 -18.26 8.67 -12.95
C ALA A 102 -18.15 8.90 -14.47
N GLY A 103 -19.20 8.69 -15.27
CA GLY A 103 -19.18 8.80 -16.74
C GLY A 103 -18.53 10.09 -17.28
N GLN A 104 -18.85 11.26 -16.72
CA GLN A 104 -18.19 12.53 -17.09
C GLN A 104 -16.68 12.55 -16.78
N ARG A 105 -16.27 11.99 -15.64
CA ARG A 105 -14.87 11.89 -15.23
C ARG A 105 -14.11 10.90 -16.12
N LEU A 106 -14.72 9.76 -16.44
CA LEU A 106 -14.19 8.78 -17.39
C LEU A 106 -14.00 9.41 -18.77
N ALA A 107 -14.99 10.17 -19.28
CA ALA A 107 -14.85 10.88 -20.56
C ALA A 107 -13.67 11.86 -20.57
N ALA A 108 -13.45 12.61 -19.47
CA ALA A 108 -12.29 13.49 -19.33
C ALA A 108 -10.95 12.71 -19.28
N LEU A 109 -10.91 11.57 -18.58
CA LEU A 109 -9.72 10.72 -18.51
C LEU A 109 -9.42 10.06 -19.87
N PHE A 110 -10.44 9.60 -20.61
CA PHE A 110 -10.26 9.06 -21.96
C PHE A 110 -9.74 10.11 -22.94
N ARG A 111 -10.23 11.35 -22.89
CA ARG A 111 -9.68 12.48 -23.67
C ARG A 111 -8.24 12.84 -23.30
N ARG A 112 -7.79 12.53 -22.07
CA ARG A 112 -6.40 12.80 -21.63
C ARG A 112 -5.43 11.70 -22.06
N ILE A 113 -5.83 10.43 -22.00
CA ILE A 113 -4.96 9.29 -22.36
C ILE A 113 -4.95 8.99 -23.87
N LEU A 114 -5.99 9.38 -24.61
CA LEU A 114 -6.05 9.30 -26.06
C LEU A 114 -5.58 10.63 -26.67
N PRO A 115 -4.61 10.65 -27.61
CA PRO A 115 -3.93 9.51 -28.23
C PRO A 115 -2.94 8.80 -27.31
N LEU A 116 -2.87 7.47 -27.43
CA LEU A 116 -1.98 6.59 -26.66
C LEU A 116 -0.50 6.82 -26.99
N LYS A 117 0.09 7.85 -26.38
CA LYS A 117 1.52 8.19 -26.46
C LYS A 117 2.24 7.58 -25.25
N LEU A 118 3.39 6.95 -25.48
CA LEU A 118 4.17 6.30 -24.44
C LEU A 118 4.44 7.19 -23.21
N PRO A 119 4.87 8.47 -23.32
CA PRO A 119 5.07 9.33 -22.15
C PRO A 119 3.80 9.55 -21.30
N VAL A 120 2.65 9.70 -21.96
CA VAL A 120 1.35 9.91 -21.29
C VAL A 120 0.93 8.66 -20.51
N VAL A 121 1.26 7.47 -21.01
CA VAL A 121 1.01 6.20 -20.31
C VAL A 121 1.99 5.98 -19.16
N THR A 122 3.28 6.31 -19.33
CA THR A 122 4.27 6.15 -18.25
C THR A 122 4.03 7.12 -17.08
N GLU A 123 3.58 8.34 -17.35
CA GLU A 123 3.19 9.33 -16.32
C GLU A 123 1.75 9.13 -15.81
N TRP A 124 1.01 8.15 -16.36
CA TRP A 124 -0.39 7.94 -16.00
C TRP A 124 -0.54 7.62 -14.51
N ALA A 125 -1.51 8.27 -13.89
CA ALA A 125 -1.83 8.21 -12.46
C ALA A 125 -0.71 8.61 -11.48
N GLU A 126 0.40 9.22 -11.92
CA GLU A 126 1.52 9.56 -11.02
C GLU A 126 1.11 10.44 -9.83
N GLY A 127 0.45 11.58 -10.09
CA GLY A 127 -0.10 12.44 -9.02
C GLY A 127 -1.01 11.68 -8.05
N PRO A 128 -2.07 10.99 -8.52
CA PRO A 128 -2.91 10.12 -7.69
C PRO A 128 -2.16 9.04 -6.89
N LEU A 129 -1.08 8.46 -7.42
CA LEU A 129 -0.22 7.51 -6.70
C LEU A 129 0.57 8.19 -5.59
N MET A 130 1.12 9.39 -5.83
CA MET A 130 1.81 10.19 -4.81
C MET A 130 0.84 10.66 -3.71
N GLU A 131 -0.37 11.09 -4.08
CA GLU A 131 -1.45 11.40 -3.13
C GLU A 131 -1.77 10.19 -2.23
N GLN A 132 -1.90 9.00 -2.81
CA GLN A 132 -2.17 7.78 -2.04
C GLN A 132 -1.02 7.42 -1.10
N ALA A 133 0.23 7.54 -1.56
CA ALA A 133 1.41 7.29 -0.73
C ALA A 133 1.46 8.23 0.49
N ALA A 134 1.13 9.51 0.29
CA ALA A 134 1.06 10.50 1.38
C ALA A 134 -0.02 10.15 2.43
N LEU A 135 -1.15 9.56 2.01
CA LEU A 135 -2.24 9.16 2.91
C LEU A 135 -1.89 7.95 3.81
N LEU A 136 -0.84 7.20 3.49
CA LEU A 136 -0.39 6.07 4.32
C LEU A 136 0.39 6.50 5.57
N GLN A 137 1.03 7.68 5.54
CA GLN A 137 1.76 8.20 6.71
C GLN A 137 0.82 8.47 7.90
N PRO A 138 -0.31 9.20 7.76
CA PRO A 138 -1.27 9.39 8.85
C PRO A 138 -1.80 8.08 9.45
N ILE A 139 -2.07 7.06 8.63
CA ILE A 139 -2.48 5.73 9.10
C ILE A 139 -1.39 5.10 9.97
N THR A 140 -0.13 5.14 9.51
CA THR A 140 1.02 4.61 10.26
C THR A 140 1.22 5.34 11.59
N GLU A 141 1.09 6.67 11.59
CA GLU A 141 1.14 7.48 12.82
C GLU A 141 0.00 7.14 13.79
N LEU A 142 -1.21 6.90 13.31
CA LEU A 142 -2.35 6.51 14.15
C LEU A 142 -2.14 5.13 14.80
N VAL A 143 -1.66 4.13 14.04
CA VAL A 143 -1.32 2.82 14.59
C VAL A 143 -0.21 2.93 15.64
N LEU A 144 0.80 3.80 15.41
CA LEU A 144 1.85 4.06 16.38
C LEU A 144 1.30 4.75 17.65
N ARG A 145 0.44 5.78 17.53
CA ARG A 145 -0.22 6.42 18.67
C ARG A 145 -1.07 5.43 19.47
N PHE A 146 -1.79 4.53 18.80
CA PHE A 146 -2.57 3.47 19.46
C PHE A 146 -1.71 2.57 20.34
N THR A 147 -0.60 2.07 19.80
CA THR A 147 0.32 1.19 20.55
C THR A 147 1.02 1.95 21.69
N GLN A 148 1.44 3.20 21.47
CA GLN A 148 2.08 4.04 22.49
C GLN A 148 1.17 4.40 23.68
N MET A 149 -0.15 4.47 23.50
CA MET A 149 -1.06 4.72 24.62
C MET A 149 -1.03 3.59 25.68
N ALA A 150 -0.70 2.35 25.28
CA ALA A 150 -0.56 1.19 26.19
C ALA A 150 -1.74 0.99 27.17
N VAL A 151 -2.95 1.38 26.79
CA VAL A 151 -4.14 1.39 27.66
C VAL A 151 -4.45 0.03 28.33
N PRO A 152 -4.26 -1.14 27.68
CA PRO A 152 -4.41 -2.43 28.35
C PRO A 152 -3.51 -2.58 29.59
N ALA A 153 -2.23 -2.20 29.48
CA ALA A 153 -1.28 -2.27 30.59
C ALA A 153 -1.60 -1.24 31.69
N GLN A 154 -2.15 -0.07 31.33
CA GLN A 154 -2.65 0.90 32.31
C GLN A 154 -3.85 0.35 33.10
N LEU A 155 -4.79 -0.32 32.42
CA LEU A 155 -5.94 -0.98 33.04
C LEU A 155 -5.51 -2.13 33.95
N GLU A 156 -4.55 -2.95 33.52
CA GLU A 156 -4.00 -4.04 34.31
C GLU A 156 -3.30 -3.52 35.58
N ALA A 157 -2.40 -2.55 35.45
CA ALA A 157 -1.74 -1.92 36.60
C ALA A 157 -2.73 -1.25 37.58
N ALA A 158 -3.80 -0.63 37.05
CA ALA A 158 -4.88 -0.10 37.86
C ALA A 158 -5.61 -1.23 38.62
N LEU A 159 -6.02 -2.30 37.93
CA LEU A 159 -6.66 -3.47 38.54
C LEU A 159 -5.78 -4.15 39.61
N GLU A 160 -4.48 -4.34 39.35
CA GLU A 160 -3.54 -4.89 40.34
C GLU A 160 -3.44 -4.00 41.59
N SER A 161 -3.29 -2.68 41.41
CA SER A 161 -3.24 -1.73 42.54
C SER A 161 -4.49 -1.76 43.42
N THR A 162 -5.63 -2.21 42.87
CA THR A 162 -6.89 -2.34 43.60
C THR A 162 -7.12 -3.71 44.25
N ARG A 163 -6.37 -4.74 43.84
CA ARG A 163 -6.44 -6.10 44.43
C ARG A 163 -5.54 -6.25 45.65
N ALA A 164 -4.45 -5.49 45.75
CA ALA A 164 -3.56 -5.56 46.89
C ALA A 164 -4.25 -5.02 48.16
N PRO A 165 -4.43 -5.83 49.23
CA PRO A 165 -4.75 -5.26 50.53
C PRO A 165 -3.56 -4.41 50.95
N ALA A 166 -3.78 -3.13 51.29
CA ALA A 166 -2.73 -2.16 51.59
C ALA A 166 -1.91 -2.55 52.83
N GLY A 167 -0.96 -3.46 52.63
CA GLY A 167 -0.11 -4.04 53.66
C GLY A 167 0.87 -3.02 54.21
N VAL A 168 1.26 -3.21 55.47
CA VAL A 168 2.15 -2.27 56.18
C VAL A 168 3.52 -2.13 55.48
N PHE A 169 3.94 -3.16 54.73
CA PHE A 169 5.16 -3.17 53.92
C PHE A 169 5.08 -2.35 52.63
N ASP A 170 3.90 -2.23 52.01
CA ASP A 170 3.75 -1.48 50.76
C ASP A 170 4.02 0.01 51.00
N LYS A 171 3.60 0.51 52.17
CA LYS A 171 3.87 1.88 52.66
C LYS A 171 5.36 2.22 52.82
N LEU A 172 6.24 1.23 52.84
CA LEU A 172 7.68 1.42 53.08
C LEU A 172 8.54 1.28 51.81
N PHE A 173 8.10 0.51 50.81
CA PHE A 173 8.94 0.14 49.66
C PHE A 173 8.42 0.59 48.29
N ARG A 174 7.14 0.98 48.16
CA ARG A 174 6.62 1.63 46.95
C ARG A 174 5.73 2.79 47.34
N ARG A 175 5.77 3.85 46.53
CA ARG A 175 4.72 4.87 46.52
C ARG A 175 3.74 4.42 45.44
N PRO A 176 2.71 3.60 45.73
CA PRO A 176 1.75 3.19 44.71
C PRO A 176 1.13 4.45 44.10
N LYS A 177 0.92 4.46 42.78
CA LYS A 177 0.14 5.51 42.12
C LYS A 177 -1.19 5.63 42.86
N SER A 178 -1.57 6.85 43.24
CA SER A 178 -2.80 7.03 44.01
C SER A 178 -4.01 6.67 43.14
N PRO A 179 -5.14 6.22 43.72
CA PRO A 179 -6.35 5.93 42.94
C PRO A 179 -6.81 7.12 42.08
N ALA A 180 -6.57 8.35 42.56
CA ALA A 180 -6.82 9.58 41.81
C ALA A 180 -5.91 9.74 40.57
N GLN A 181 -4.65 9.30 40.63
CA GLN A 181 -3.75 9.30 39.47
C GLN A 181 -4.22 8.31 38.41
N TYR A 182 -4.59 7.08 38.78
CA TYR A 182 -5.18 6.13 37.83
C TYR A 182 -6.49 6.65 37.22
N LYS A 183 -7.35 7.30 38.02
CA LYS A 183 -8.59 7.92 37.54
C LYS A 183 -8.33 9.00 36.48
N MET A 184 -7.32 9.84 36.68
CA MET A 184 -6.91 10.87 35.71
C MET A 184 -6.25 10.27 34.47
N GLU A 185 -5.32 9.32 34.63
CA GLU A 185 -4.61 8.68 33.51
C GLU A 185 -5.58 7.92 32.61
N LEU A 186 -6.46 7.09 33.18
CA LEU A 186 -7.47 6.35 32.43
C LEU A 186 -8.50 7.29 31.77
N ALA A 187 -8.91 8.38 32.44
CA ALA A 187 -9.78 9.38 31.80
C ALA A 187 -9.10 10.08 30.61
N SER A 188 -7.80 10.38 30.72
CA SER A 188 -6.99 10.91 29.62
C SER A 188 -6.86 9.91 28.47
N SER A 189 -6.51 8.66 28.77
CA SER A 189 -6.41 7.57 27.79
C SER A 189 -7.74 7.31 27.08
N ARG A 190 -8.88 7.42 27.77
CA ARG A 190 -10.22 7.37 27.14
C ARG A 190 -10.42 8.51 26.14
N ALA A 191 -10.03 9.73 26.49
CA ALA A 191 -10.16 10.88 25.60
C ALA A 191 -9.26 10.73 24.35
N GLN A 192 -8.02 10.26 24.54
CA GLN A 192 -7.07 9.98 23.45
C GLN A 192 -7.56 8.85 22.53
N LEU A 193 -8.15 7.77 23.08
CA LEU A 193 -8.76 6.71 22.27
C LEU A 193 -9.95 7.22 21.44
N LEU A 194 -10.82 8.06 22.03
CA LEU A 194 -11.93 8.68 21.30
C LEU A 194 -11.46 9.61 20.18
N GLN A 195 -10.40 10.39 20.43
CA GLN A 195 -9.77 11.21 19.40
C GLN A 195 -9.15 10.34 18.29
N LEU A 196 -8.44 9.27 18.65
CA LEU A 196 -7.85 8.34 17.67
C LEU A 196 -8.91 7.69 16.78
N ILE A 197 -10.08 7.34 17.32
CA ILE A 197 -11.21 6.84 16.53
C ILE A 197 -11.65 7.90 15.50
N ALA A 198 -11.85 9.16 15.92
CA ALA A 198 -12.26 10.24 15.03
C ALA A 198 -11.22 10.57 13.95
N ASP A 199 -9.94 10.66 14.33
CA ASP A 199 -8.83 10.90 13.41
C ASP A 199 -8.69 9.74 12.40
N SER A 200 -8.93 8.49 12.84
CA SER A 200 -8.92 7.31 11.97
C SER A 200 -10.03 7.29 10.94
N ASP A 201 -11.24 7.72 11.30
CA ASP A 201 -12.36 7.83 10.35
C ASP A 201 -12.05 8.83 9.23
N ALA A 202 -11.38 9.94 9.54
CA ALA A 202 -10.95 10.92 8.54
C ALA A 202 -9.86 10.36 7.61
N ALA A 203 -8.85 9.69 8.18
CA ALA A 203 -7.76 9.09 7.40
C ALA A 203 -8.25 7.95 6.49
N VAL A 204 -9.13 7.07 6.99
CA VAL A 204 -9.73 5.99 6.20
C VAL A 204 -10.56 6.54 5.04
N ARG A 205 -11.41 7.56 5.24
CA ARG A 205 -12.20 8.16 4.16
C ARG A 205 -11.34 8.74 3.04
N GLY A 206 -10.24 9.42 3.38
CA GLY A 206 -9.28 9.93 2.40
C GLY A 206 -8.64 8.80 1.59
N LEU A 207 -8.28 7.70 2.26
CA LEU A 207 -7.68 6.52 1.62
C LEU A 207 -8.69 5.76 0.73
N GLU A 208 -9.97 5.67 1.14
CA GLU A 208 -11.08 5.14 0.33
C GLU A 208 -11.38 6.00 -0.90
N GLU A 209 -11.34 7.34 -0.78
CA GLU A 209 -11.49 8.23 -1.93
C GLU A 209 -10.31 8.11 -2.90
N SER A 210 -9.08 8.04 -2.39
CA SER A 210 -7.88 7.83 -3.21
C SER A 210 -7.89 6.48 -3.94
N ALA A 211 -8.26 5.39 -3.25
CA ALA A 211 -8.42 4.07 -3.85
C ALA A 211 -9.49 4.06 -4.96
N ARG A 212 -10.65 4.70 -4.74
CA ARG A 212 -11.69 4.86 -5.78
C ARG A 212 -11.21 5.71 -6.96
N LYS A 213 -10.48 6.80 -6.70
CA LYS A 213 -9.87 7.65 -7.74
C LYS A 213 -8.91 6.81 -8.60
N LEU A 214 -7.99 6.08 -7.99
CA LEU A 214 -7.05 5.18 -8.68
C LEU A 214 -7.75 4.04 -9.42
N GLY A 215 -8.85 3.50 -8.89
CA GLY A 215 -9.70 2.54 -9.59
C GLY A 215 -10.20 3.05 -10.95
N LEU A 216 -10.57 4.34 -11.05
CA LEU A 216 -10.93 4.95 -12.34
C LEU A 216 -9.74 5.01 -13.30
N TYR A 217 -8.53 5.35 -12.82
CA TYR A 217 -7.32 5.37 -13.66
C TYR A 217 -6.94 3.97 -14.16
N ALA A 218 -7.13 2.92 -13.34
CA ALA A 218 -6.93 1.53 -13.73
C ALA A 218 -7.98 1.03 -14.75
N ALA A 219 -9.25 1.38 -14.56
CA ALA A 219 -10.32 1.05 -15.51
C ALA A 219 -10.07 1.71 -16.87
N VAL A 220 -9.63 2.97 -16.89
CA VAL A 220 -9.24 3.67 -18.13
C VAL A 220 -8.11 2.94 -18.86
N LEU A 221 -7.05 2.51 -18.16
CA LEU A 221 -5.97 1.71 -18.76
C LEU A 221 -6.48 0.38 -19.35
N ALA A 222 -7.36 -0.33 -18.64
CA ALA A 222 -7.93 -1.59 -19.10
C ALA A 222 -8.78 -1.41 -20.38
N VAL A 223 -9.63 -0.38 -20.40
CA VAL A 223 -10.47 -0.04 -21.55
C VAL A 223 -9.61 0.34 -22.76
N VAL A 224 -8.58 1.19 -22.61
CA VAL A 224 -7.77 1.56 -23.78
C VAL A 224 -6.86 0.45 -24.27
N SER A 225 -6.43 -0.47 -23.39
CA SER A 225 -5.73 -1.70 -23.80
C SER A 225 -6.64 -2.59 -24.67
N LYS A 226 -7.93 -2.71 -24.31
CA LYS A 226 -8.93 -3.44 -25.10
C LYS A 226 -9.24 -2.75 -26.43
N LEU A 227 -9.43 -1.42 -26.40
CA LEU A 227 -9.71 -0.61 -27.59
C LEU A 227 -8.57 -0.66 -28.61
N ALA A 228 -7.32 -0.69 -28.16
CA ALA A 228 -6.16 -0.72 -29.04
C ALA A 228 -5.91 -2.10 -29.67
N GLY A 229 -6.58 -3.17 -29.22
CA GLY A 229 -6.73 -4.44 -29.95
C GLY A 229 -5.42 -5.15 -30.34
N GLY A 230 -4.32 -4.93 -29.62
CA GLY A 230 -2.99 -5.45 -29.99
C GLY A 230 -2.29 -4.69 -31.13
N ALA A 231 -2.87 -3.61 -31.65
CA ALA A 231 -2.26 -2.75 -32.66
C ALA A 231 -1.29 -1.69 -32.06
N THR A 232 -1.04 -1.74 -30.76
CA THR A 232 0.01 -0.96 -30.09
C THR A 232 1.39 -1.55 -30.35
N ASP A 233 2.41 -0.70 -30.45
CA ASP A 233 3.80 -1.13 -30.30
C ASP A 233 4.01 -1.90 -28.97
N ALA A 234 4.96 -2.84 -28.96
CA ALA A 234 5.27 -3.68 -27.81
C ALA A 234 5.63 -2.84 -26.57
N SER A 235 6.41 -1.77 -26.76
CA SER A 235 6.80 -0.84 -25.68
C SER A 235 5.59 -0.19 -24.98
N LEU A 236 4.57 0.18 -25.76
CA LEU A 236 3.33 0.78 -25.27
C LEU A 236 2.44 -0.25 -24.59
N SER A 237 2.40 -1.48 -25.10
CA SER A 237 1.65 -2.58 -24.49
C SER A 237 2.21 -2.96 -23.10
N ASP A 238 3.53 -3.02 -22.96
CA ASP A 238 4.23 -3.27 -21.70
C ASP A 238 3.99 -2.11 -20.72
N ALA A 239 4.16 -0.86 -21.15
CA ALA A 239 3.87 0.31 -20.32
C ALA A 239 2.43 0.35 -19.78
N LEU A 240 1.42 -0.02 -20.59
CA LEU A 240 0.02 -0.15 -20.14
C LEU A 240 -0.13 -1.23 -19.06
N VAL A 241 0.50 -2.40 -19.23
CA VAL A 241 0.47 -3.52 -18.27
C VAL A 241 1.18 -3.15 -16.97
N GLN A 242 2.39 -2.58 -17.05
CA GLN A 242 3.17 -2.13 -15.89
C GLN A 242 2.40 -1.07 -15.09
N ARG A 243 1.85 -0.04 -15.75
CA ARG A 243 1.16 1.04 -15.04
C ARG A 243 -0.17 0.59 -14.44
N ARG A 244 -0.90 -0.31 -15.11
CA ARG A 244 -2.08 -0.97 -14.51
C ARG A 244 -1.69 -1.78 -13.27
N THR A 245 -0.58 -2.50 -13.33
CA THR A 245 -0.10 -3.34 -12.21
C THR A 245 0.28 -2.50 -11.00
N LEU A 246 1.01 -1.40 -11.19
CA LEU A 246 1.35 -0.44 -10.12
C LEU A 246 0.10 0.15 -9.46
N ILE A 247 -0.87 0.62 -10.25
CA ILE A 247 -2.13 1.16 -9.71
C ILE A 247 -2.90 0.08 -8.94
N GLN A 248 -2.96 -1.15 -9.44
CA GLN A 248 -3.61 -2.27 -8.74
C GLN A 248 -2.88 -2.69 -7.46
N GLN A 249 -1.56 -2.56 -7.38
CA GLN A 249 -0.80 -2.78 -6.15
C GLN A 249 -1.13 -1.70 -5.12
N ALA A 250 -1.14 -0.43 -5.54
CA ALA A 250 -1.38 0.71 -4.67
C ALA A 250 -2.83 0.74 -4.13
N VAL A 251 -3.84 0.40 -4.95
CA VAL A 251 -5.23 0.17 -4.49
C VAL A 251 -5.30 -0.96 -3.45
N ARG A 252 -4.67 -2.12 -3.70
CA ARG A 252 -4.65 -3.22 -2.72
C ARG A 252 -3.94 -2.86 -1.41
N GLN A 253 -2.89 -2.05 -1.47
CA GLN A 253 -2.22 -1.54 -0.27
C GLN A 253 -3.16 -0.64 0.56
N ALA A 254 -3.90 0.26 -0.09
CA ALA A 254 -4.90 1.08 0.58
C ALA A 254 -6.02 0.24 1.21
N GLU A 255 -6.56 -0.77 0.49
CA GLU A 255 -7.57 -1.69 1.02
C GLU A 255 -7.08 -2.42 2.28
N LEU A 256 -5.84 -2.92 2.28
CA LEU A 256 -5.24 -3.55 3.45
C LEU A 256 -5.07 -2.57 4.62
N SER A 257 -4.60 -1.34 4.37
CA SER A 257 -4.48 -0.31 5.39
C SER A 257 -5.82 0.15 5.96
N ILE A 258 -6.88 0.21 5.14
CA ILE A 258 -8.26 0.47 5.59
C ILE A 258 -8.73 -0.64 6.55
N LEU A 259 -8.52 -1.91 6.19
CA LEU A 259 -8.88 -3.05 7.04
C LEU A 259 -8.12 -3.06 8.37
N GLN A 260 -6.81 -2.80 8.34
CA GLN A 260 -5.96 -2.71 9.54
C GLN A 260 -6.43 -1.56 10.46
N MET A 261 -6.69 -0.37 9.91
CA MET A 261 -7.18 0.76 10.69
C MET A 261 -8.58 0.49 11.26
N GLY A 262 -9.44 -0.21 10.52
CA GLY A 262 -10.75 -0.68 11.00
C GLY A 262 -10.66 -1.60 12.22
N GLN A 263 -9.69 -2.51 12.25
CA GLN A 263 -9.42 -3.38 13.41
C GLN A 263 -8.93 -2.58 14.62
N VAL A 264 -7.98 -1.66 14.43
CA VAL A 264 -7.48 -0.79 15.50
C VAL A 264 -8.58 0.10 16.07
N ARG A 265 -9.46 0.65 15.22
CA ARG A 265 -10.62 1.45 15.64
C ARG A 265 -11.60 0.62 16.49
N GLN A 266 -11.85 -0.64 16.13
CA GLN A 266 -12.67 -1.56 16.91
C GLN A 266 -12.06 -1.85 18.28
N GLN A 267 -10.77 -2.18 18.34
CA GLN A 267 -10.04 -2.38 19.60
C GLN A 267 -10.03 -1.12 20.49
N ALA A 268 -9.88 0.06 19.89
CA ALA A 268 -9.95 1.33 20.60
C ALA A 268 -11.34 1.57 21.21
N ALA A 269 -12.42 1.25 20.50
CA ALA A 269 -13.78 1.37 21.00
C ALA A 269 -14.06 0.39 22.16
N GLU A 270 -13.56 -0.84 22.08
CA GLU A 270 -13.63 -1.82 23.16
C GLU A 270 -12.88 -1.35 24.40
N LEU A 271 -11.67 -0.80 24.24
CA LEU A 271 -10.89 -0.22 25.33
C LEU A 271 -11.57 1.00 25.96
N VAL A 272 -12.22 1.87 25.17
CA VAL A 272 -13.06 2.96 25.70
C VAL A 272 -14.19 2.41 26.58
N GLY A 273 -14.81 1.29 26.18
CA GLY A 273 -15.82 0.58 26.97
C GLY A 273 -15.27 0.04 28.29
N GLN A 274 -14.12 -0.66 28.24
CA GLN A 274 -13.45 -1.22 29.42
C GLN A 274 -13.02 -0.14 30.42
N VAL A 275 -12.38 0.93 29.93
CA VAL A 275 -12.01 2.10 30.75
C VAL A 275 -13.23 2.77 31.37
N SER A 276 -14.31 2.94 30.59
CA SER A 276 -15.55 3.52 31.11
C SER A 276 -16.14 2.67 32.23
N SER A 277 -16.20 1.35 32.06
CA SER A 277 -16.68 0.40 33.07
C SER A 277 -15.82 0.44 34.34
N PHE A 278 -14.48 0.44 34.20
CA PHE A 278 -13.58 0.53 35.35
C PHE A 278 -13.79 1.83 36.14
N LEU A 279 -13.92 2.97 35.45
CA LEU A 279 -14.07 4.29 36.07
C LEU A 279 -15.45 4.51 36.72
N THR A 280 -16.52 3.85 36.25
CA THR A 280 -17.90 4.05 36.75
C THR A 280 -18.41 2.95 37.67
N VAL A 281 -17.89 1.72 37.55
CA VAL A 281 -18.35 0.56 38.34
C VAL A 281 -17.25 0.11 39.29
N THR A 282 -16.09 -0.27 38.77
CA THR A 282 -15.03 -0.91 39.58
C THR A 282 -14.44 0.06 40.61
N LEU A 283 -14.00 1.23 40.18
CA LEU A 283 -13.32 2.20 41.04
C LEU A 283 -14.23 2.75 42.16
N PRO A 284 -15.51 3.14 41.91
CA PRO A 284 -16.42 3.53 43.00
C PRO A 284 -16.77 2.39 43.97
N ALA A 285 -16.91 1.15 43.48
CA ALA A 285 -17.17 -0.01 44.36
C ALA A 285 -15.99 -0.25 45.32
N LEU A 286 -14.76 -0.05 44.85
CA LEU A 286 -13.54 -0.14 45.67
C LEU A 286 -13.43 1.01 46.67
N GLU A 287 -13.73 2.25 46.26
CA GLU A 287 -13.77 3.41 47.17
C GLU A 287 -14.76 3.17 48.34
N MET A 288 -15.95 2.62 48.04
CA MET A 288 -16.93 2.24 49.08
C MET A 288 -16.45 1.10 49.98
N ALA A 289 -15.84 0.05 49.42
CA ALA A 289 -15.31 -1.07 50.21
C ALA A 289 -14.17 -0.64 51.16
N GLN A 290 -13.30 0.26 50.70
CA GLN A 290 -12.22 0.82 51.51
C GLN A 290 -12.76 1.72 52.64
N ALA A 291 -13.78 2.53 52.37
CA ALA A 291 -14.43 3.36 53.39
C ALA A 291 -15.09 2.52 54.50
N GLN A 292 -15.79 1.44 54.14
CA GLN A 292 -16.42 0.52 55.09
C GLN A 292 -15.40 -0.27 55.92
N GLY A 293 -14.31 -0.75 55.27
CA GLY A 293 -13.22 -1.45 55.96
C GLY A 293 -12.40 -0.58 56.92
N GLY A 294 -12.39 0.74 56.72
CA GLY A 294 -11.80 1.71 57.65
C GLY A 294 -12.66 1.98 58.88
N ALA A 295 -13.98 2.10 58.71
CA ALA A 295 -14.92 2.39 59.80
C ALA A 295 -14.94 1.30 60.88
N GLY A 296 -14.87 0.03 60.50
CA GLY A 296 -14.89 -1.10 61.44
C GLY A 296 -13.60 -1.35 62.24
N LYS A 297 -12.52 -0.57 62.01
CA LYS A 297 -11.23 -0.74 62.71
C LYS A 297 -10.95 0.30 63.80
N ASN A 298 -11.76 1.36 63.90
CA ASN A 298 -11.62 2.40 64.93
C ASN A 298 -12.61 2.20 66.10
N SER A 299 -13.22 1.01 66.22
CA SER A 299 -14.25 0.68 67.22
C SER A 299 -13.88 -0.57 68.03
N SER A 300 -12.60 -0.75 68.34
CA SER A 300 -12.05 -1.83 69.19
C SER A 300 -10.89 -1.31 70.02
#